data_AF-A0A0G0N2C4-F1
#
_entry.id   AF-A0A0G0N2C4-F1
#
_cell.length_a   1.000
_cell.length_b   1.000
_cell.length_c   1.000
_cell.angle_alpha   90.00
_cell.angle_beta   90.00
_cell.angle_gamma   90.00
#
_symmetry.space_group_name_H-M   'P 1'
#
loop_
_entity.id
_entity.type
_entity.pdbx_description
1 polymer ?
#
loop_
_entity_poly.entity_id
_entity_poly.type
_entity_poly.pdbx_seq_one_letter_code
_entity_poly.pdbx_strand_id
1 'polypeptide(L)'
;MNKFNFVSGDSTFSVAWEGLKMFTNNGTVQVFEKDQLLGQFVSMDEIKAGKNFRTSKGELRVSYQKVFWFIWAVKVELDGQVLKGQQEIDLE
;
A
#
# COMPACT_ATOMS: atom_id res chain seq x y z
N MET A 1 -14.55 -1.01 -2.06
CA MET A 1 -13.22 -0.42 -1.71
C MET A 1 -12.16 -1.23 -2.44
N ASN A 2 -11.10 -0.63 -2.98
CA ASN A 2 -10.06 -1.45 -3.65
C ASN A 2 -8.92 -1.73 -2.66
N LYS A 3 -8.34 -2.94 -2.74
CA LYS A 3 -7.34 -3.41 -1.78
C LYS A 3 -6.25 -4.23 -2.48
N PHE A 4 -4.99 -3.98 -2.12
CA PHE A 4 -3.87 -4.85 -2.46
C PHE A 4 -3.42 -5.58 -1.19
N ASN A 5 -3.38 -6.91 -1.25
CA ASN A 5 -2.88 -7.74 -0.17
C ASN A 5 -1.47 -8.23 -0.50
N PHE A 6 -0.53 -8.05 0.43
CA PHE A 6 0.86 -8.47 0.32
C PHE A 6 1.14 -9.49 1.43
N VAL A 7 1.56 -10.69 1.05
CA VAL A 7 1.78 -11.78 2.01
C VAL A 7 3.29 -11.95 2.28
N SER A 8 3.66 -12.03 3.56
CA SER A 8 5.01 -12.32 4.01
C SER A 8 4.97 -13.30 5.20
N GLY A 9 5.23 -14.59 4.93
CA GLY A 9 4.99 -15.67 5.89
C GLY A 9 3.53 -15.70 6.35
N ASP A 10 3.29 -15.78 7.66
CA ASP A 10 1.92 -15.82 8.25
C ASP A 10 1.25 -14.45 8.45
N SER A 11 1.79 -13.37 7.84
CA SER A 11 1.19 -12.03 7.92
C SER A 11 0.75 -11.56 6.54
N THR A 12 -0.42 -10.93 6.50
CA THR A 12 -0.93 -10.21 5.35
C THR A 12 -0.88 -8.72 5.65
N PHE A 13 -0.18 -7.96 4.83
CA PHE A 13 -0.22 -6.50 4.82
C PHE A 13 -1.21 -6.04 3.77
N SER A 14 -2.12 -5.16 4.14
CA SER A 14 -3.15 -4.67 3.23
C SER A 14 -2.93 -3.20 2.95
N VAL A 15 -2.93 -2.82 1.68
CA VAL A 15 -3.00 -1.41 1.27
C VAL A 15 -4.37 -1.20 0.64
N ALA A 16 -5.24 -0.50 1.36
CA ALA A 16 -6.59 -0.17 0.91
C ALA A 16 -6.69 1.30 0.53
N TRP A 17 -7.53 1.62 -0.44
CA TRP A 17 -7.83 3.02 -0.76
C TRP A 17 -9.32 3.29 -0.82
N GLU A 18 -9.70 4.39 -0.19
CA GLU A 18 -11.06 4.89 -0.12
C GLU A 18 -11.11 6.29 -0.75
N GLY A 19 -12.09 6.52 -1.62
CA GLY A 19 -12.21 7.71 -2.44
C GLY A 19 -12.07 7.43 -3.94
N LEU A 20 -12.91 8.09 -4.74
CA LEU A 20 -13.00 7.91 -6.18
C LEU A 20 -11.68 8.29 -6.86
N LYS A 21 -10.93 7.25 -7.25
CA LYS A 21 -9.70 7.30 -8.04
C LYS A 21 -8.56 8.04 -7.33
N MET A 22 -7.44 7.34 -7.12
CA MET A 22 -6.12 7.90 -6.78
C MET A 22 -5.70 9.15 -7.60
N PHE A 23 -6.43 9.48 -8.67
CA PHE A 23 -6.24 10.61 -9.58
C PHE A 23 -6.95 11.91 -9.16
N THR A 24 -7.74 11.94 -8.09
CA THR A 24 -8.38 13.18 -7.60
C THR A 24 -8.00 13.44 -6.14
N ASN A 25 -7.76 14.70 -5.79
CA ASN A 25 -7.11 15.19 -4.55
C ASN A 25 -7.81 14.83 -3.20
N ASN A 26 -8.75 13.89 -3.18
CA ASN A 26 -9.59 13.54 -2.04
C ASN A 26 -9.58 12.02 -1.73
N GLY A 27 -8.45 11.35 -1.91
CA GLY A 27 -8.30 9.91 -1.60
C GLY A 27 -7.34 9.66 -0.44
N THR A 28 -7.70 8.77 0.48
CA THR A 28 -6.81 8.30 1.56
C THR A 28 -6.35 6.87 1.23
N VAL A 29 -5.05 6.60 1.35
CA VAL A 29 -4.50 5.25 1.25
C VAL A 29 -4.14 4.77 2.64
N GLN A 30 -4.77 3.70 3.10
CA GLN A 30 -4.58 3.12 4.42
C GLN A 30 -3.73 1.86 4.33
N VAL A 31 -2.83 1.68 5.29
CA VAL A 31 -1.93 0.54 5.38
C VAL A 31 -2.26 -0.23 6.65
N PHE A 32 -2.54 -1.52 6.51
CA PHE A 32 -2.88 -2.42 7.60
C PHE A 32 -1.89 -3.58 7.68
N GLU A 33 -1.66 -4.08 8.90
CA GLU A 33 -1.09 -5.40 9.16
C GLU A 33 -2.21 -6.27 9.73
N LYS A 34 -2.62 -7.30 9.00
CA LYS A 34 -3.87 -8.04 9.25
C LYS A 34 -5.05 -7.06 9.29
N ASP A 35 -5.59 -6.78 10.48
CA ASP A 35 -6.71 -5.88 10.73
C ASP A 35 -6.31 -4.59 11.46
N GLN A 36 -5.03 -4.44 11.83
CA GLN A 36 -4.53 -3.27 12.56
C GLN A 36 -4.07 -2.19 11.58
N LEU A 37 -4.65 -0.99 11.70
CA LEU A 37 -4.19 0.19 10.95
C LEU A 37 -2.78 0.58 11.43
N LEU A 38 -1.80 0.47 10.53
CA LEU A 38 -0.43 0.96 10.75
C LEU A 38 -0.32 2.47 10.48
N GLY A 39 -1.14 2.97 9.56
CA GLY A 39 -1.26 4.39 9.25
C GLY A 39 -1.82 4.63 7.86
N GLN A 40 -1.71 5.87 7.40
CA GLN A 40 -2.27 6.30 6.13
C GLN A 40 -1.39 7.31 5.41
N PHE A 41 -1.65 7.43 4.12
CA PHE A 41 -1.24 8.51 3.24
C PHE A 41 -2.46 9.37 2.93
N VAL A 42 -2.32 10.68 3.08
CA VAL A 42 -3.41 11.64 2.83
C VAL A 42 -3.26 12.37 1.50
N SER A 43 -2.17 12.10 0.74
CA SER A 43 -1.97 12.65 -0.59
C SER A 43 -1.13 11.75 -1.50
N MET A 44 -1.20 12.02 -2.80
CA MET A 44 -0.40 11.34 -3.83
C MET A 44 1.10 11.66 -3.70
N ASP A 45 1.46 12.85 -3.23
CA ASP A 45 2.87 13.21 -3.06
C ASP A 45 3.50 12.45 -1.89
N GLU A 46 2.75 12.21 -0.81
CA GLU A 46 3.21 11.38 0.30
C GLU A 46 3.44 9.93 -0.12
N ILE A 47 2.51 9.34 -0.88
CA ILE A 47 2.67 7.94 -1.31
C ILE A 47 3.80 7.80 -2.34
N LYS A 48 4.02 8.81 -3.20
CA LYS A 48 5.19 8.84 -4.12
C LYS A 48 6.52 8.97 -3.38
N ALA A 49 6.59 9.81 -2.35
CA ALA A 49 7.77 9.90 -1.49
C ALA A 49 8.02 8.59 -0.73
N GLY A 50 6.94 7.88 -0.41
CA GLY A 50 6.95 6.65 0.36
C GLY A 50 7.08 6.91 1.84
N LYS A 51 6.54 6.00 2.65
CA LYS A 51 6.54 6.09 4.11
C LYS A 51 6.93 4.76 4.72
N ASN A 52 7.70 4.83 5.80
CA ASN A 52 8.08 3.68 6.60
C ASN A 52 7.07 3.53 7.75
N PHE A 53 6.67 2.28 8.00
CA PHE A 53 5.77 1.87 9.07
C PHE A 53 6.48 0.81 9.89
N ARG A 54 6.45 0.95 11.22
CA ARG A 54 6.97 -0.08 12.12
C ARG A 54 5.92 -1.17 12.29
N THR A 55 6.30 -2.41 12.02
CA THR A 55 5.41 -3.59 12.07
C THR A 55 5.92 -4.61 13.07
N SER A 56 5.13 -5.66 13.31
CA SER A 56 5.56 -6.76 14.17
C SER A 56 6.76 -7.55 13.61
N LYS A 57 6.97 -7.49 12.28
CA LYS A 57 7.99 -8.26 11.55
C LYS A 57 9.21 -7.45 11.12
N GLY A 58 9.17 -6.13 11.22
CA GLY A 58 10.24 -5.26 10.75
C GLY A 58 9.75 -3.88 10.31
N GLU A 59 10.57 -3.19 9.53
CA GLU A 59 10.21 -1.93 8.90
C GLU A 59 9.53 -2.18 7.54
N LEU A 60 8.27 -1.79 7.43
CA LEU A 60 7.51 -1.86 6.18
C LEU A 60 7.54 -0.50 5.47
N ARG A 61 8.10 -0.45 4.28
CA ARG A 61 8.06 0.73 3.42
C ARG A 61 6.98 0.55 2.37
N VAL A 62 6.04 1.50 2.30
CA VAL A 62 5.03 1.55 1.24
C VAL A 62 5.28 2.79 0.40
N SER A 63 5.30 2.63 -0.92
CA SER A 63 5.55 3.71 -1.88
C SER A 63 4.78 3.50 -3.18
N TYR A 64 4.65 4.56 -3.97
CA TYR A 64 4.07 4.51 -5.32
C TYR A 64 5.14 4.86 -6.35
N GLN A 65 5.65 3.85 -7.05
CA GLN A 65 6.77 4.01 -7.98
C GLN A 65 6.36 3.71 -9.42
N LYS A 66 7.07 4.35 -10.34
CA LYS A 66 6.95 4.08 -11.77
C LYS A 66 7.63 2.75 -12.09
N VAL A 67 6.86 1.77 -12.54
CA VAL A 67 7.36 0.43 -12.91
C VAL A 67 7.56 0.29 -14.42
N PHE A 68 6.81 1.05 -15.22
CA PHE A 68 7.00 1.11 -16.67
C PHE A 68 6.49 2.45 -17.24
N TRP A 69 6.72 2.71 -18.52
CA TRP A 69 6.52 3.98 -19.24
C TRP A 69 5.41 4.91 -18.71
N PHE A 70 4.18 4.43 -18.58
CA PHE A 70 3.05 5.13 -17.96
C PHE A 70 2.41 4.36 -16.80
N ILE A 71 3.06 3.27 -16.35
CA ILE A 71 2.53 2.38 -15.33
C ILE A 71 3.19 2.70 -14.00
N TRP A 72 2.37 3.08 -13.03
CA TRP A 72 2.75 3.28 -11.65
C TRP A 72 2.06 2.23 -10.78
N ALA A 73 2.79 1.71 -9.81
CA ALA A 73 2.30 0.66 -8.93
C ALA A 73 2.69 0.93 -7.49
N VAL A 74 1.84 0.47 -6.57
CA VAL A 74 2.16 0.42 -5.15
C VAL A 74 3.25 -0.64 -4.97
N LYS A 75 4.37 -0.21 -4.39
CA LYS A 75 5.48 -1.07 -3.99
C LYS A 75 5.51 -1.15 -2.48
N VAL A 76 5.53 -2.37 -1.96
CA VAL A 76 5.64 -2.65 -0.53
C VAL A 76 6.93 -3.42 -0.31
N GLU A 77 7.73 -2.97 0.64
CA GLU A 77 9.01 -3.56 1.03
C GLU A 77 9.01 -3.83 2.53
N LEU A 78 9.45 -5.02 2.95
CA LEU A 78 9.64 -5.37 4.36
C LEU A 78 11.14 -5.60 4.58
N ASP A 79 11.76 -4.79 5.45
CA ASP A 79 13.20 -4.81 5.70
C ASP A 79 14.05 -4.76 4.41
N GLY A 80 13.58 -3.99 3.43
CA GLY A 80 14.21 -3.85 2.11
C GLY A 80 13.86 -4.94 1.09
N GLN A 81 13.11 -5.97 1.46
CA GLN A 81 12.65 -7.01 0.54
C GLN A 81 11.28 -6.67 -0.06
N VAL A 82 11.18 -6.61 -1.39
CA VAL A 82 9.92 -6.34 -2.10
C VAL A 82 8.93 -7.48 -1.91
N LEU A 83 7.76 -7.17 -1.37
CA LEU A 83 6.63 -8.09 -1.25
C LEU A 83 5.81 -8.10 -2.54
N LYS A 84 5.36 -9.28 -2.96
CA LYS A 84 4.45 -9.42 -4.09
C LYS A 84 3.01 -9.31 -3.60
N GLY A 85 2.26 -8.39 -4.18
CA GLY A 85 0.85 -8.19 -3.88
C GLY A 85 -0.05 -8.95 -4.84
N GLN A 86 -1.20 -9.39 -4.36
CA GLN A 86 -2.36 -9.75 -5.18
C GLN A 86 -3.41 -8.64 -5.02
N GLN A 87 -3.98 -8.20 -6.14
CA GLN A 87 -5.09 -7.25 -6.13
C GLN A 87 -6.37 -8.02 -5.81
N GLU A 88 -7.04 -7.65 -4.73
CA GLU A 88 -8.44 -7.99 -4.54
C GLU A 88 -9.28 -6.81 -5.03
N ILE A 89 -9.97 -7.03 -6.14
CA ILE A 89 -11.06 -6.16 -6.55
C ILE A 89 -12.30 -6.74 -5.91
N ASP A 90 -12.82 -6.04 -4.91
CA ASP A 90 -14.14 -6.34 -4.36
C ASP A 90 -15.16 -5.94 -5.44
N LEU A 91 -15.70 -6.95 -6.13
CA LEU A 91 -16.74 -6.81 -7.14
C LEU A 91 -18.10 -6.88 -6.43
N GLU A 92 -18.42 -5.86 -5.66
CA GLU A 92 -19.81 -5.55 -5.28
C GLU A 92 -20.42 -4.57 -6.29
#